data_AF-A0A2S9FQK5-F1
#
_entry.id   AF-A0A2S9FQK5-F1
#
_cell.length_a   1.000
_cell.length_b   1.000
_cell.length_c   1.000
_cell.angle_alpha   90.00
_cell.angle_beta   90.00
_cell.angle_gamma   90.00
#
_symmetry.space_group_name_H-M   'P 1'
#
loop_
_entity.id
_entity.type
_entity.pdbx_description
1 polymer ?
#
loop_
_entity_poly.entity_id
_entity_poly.type
_entity_poly.pdbx_seq_one_letter_code
_entity_poly.pdbx_strand_id
1 'polypeptide(L)'
;HAYSAANWVAMHCRRHMELYGTTREHLGWLAINSRRNAALNPLAVYRDPMSMDDYLAARPVSTPLSLFDCDAPIDGSVALVVSHRDFAPDCPHPVAVEAIGG
;
A
#
# COMPACT_ATOMS: atom_id res chain seq x y z
N HIS A 1 10.53 13.42 18.36
CA HIS A 1 11.17 12.55 17.34
C HIS A 1 10.07 11.78 16.63
N ALA A 2 9.94 11.91 15.31
CA ALA A 2 9.03 11.07 14.54
C ALA A 2 9.73 9.73 14.26
N TYR A 3 9.25 8.65 14.87
CA TYR A 3 9.73 7.31 14.54
C TYR A 3 9.21 6.92 13.16
N SER A 4 10.10 6.44 12.29
CA SER A 4 9.73 5.93 10.96
C SER A 4 8.57 4.94 11.05
N ALA A 5 7.63 5.00 10.09
CA ALA A 5 6.46 4.14 10.07
C ALA A 5 6.81 2.64 10.12
N ALA A 6 7.88 2.29 9.43
CA ALA A 6 8.41 0.92 9.40
C ALA A 6 8.70 0.37 10.81
N ASN A 7 9.14 1.21 11.77
CA ASN A 7 9.51 0.73 13.10
C ASN A 7 8.32 0.34 13.96
N TRP A 8 7.25 1.14 13.99
CA TRP A 8 6.08 0.82 14.80
C TRP A 8 5.20 -0.26 14.14
N VAL A 9 5.08 -0.24 12.81
CA VAL A 9 4.40 -1.31 12.07
C VAL A 9 5.13 -2.65 12.24
N ALA A 10 6.48 -2.66 12.24
CA ALA A 10 7.24 -3.89 12.46
C ALA A 10 6.94 -4.55 13.82
N MET A 11 6.76 -3.76 14.90
CA MET A 11 6.36 -4.29 16.21
C MET A 11 4.97 -4.93 16.16
N HIS A 12 3.99 -4.28 15.53
CA HIS A 12 2.64 -4.85 15.37
C HIS A 12 2.65 -6.10 14.49
N CYS A 13 3.39 -6.07 13.38
CA CYS A 13 3.54 -7.20 12.48
C CYS A 13 4.14 -8.39 13.23
N ARG A 14 5.25 -8.18 13.97
CA ARG A 14 5.87 -9.23 14.77
C ARG A 14 4.89 -9.84 15.77
N ARG A 15 4.12 -9.00 16.48
CA ARG A 15 3.10 -9.47 17.41
C ARG A 15 2.01 -10.29 16.72
N HIS A 16 1.59 -9.88 15.53
CA HIS A 16 0.62 -10.62 14.73
C HIS A 16 1.18 -11.97 14.26
N MET A 17 2.45 -12.03 13.84
CA MET A 17 3.14 -13.28 13.49
C MET A 17 3.19 -14.23 14.69
N GLU A 18 3.49 -13.74 15.89
CA GLU A 18 3.54 -14.55 17.12
C GLU A 18 2.16 -15.05 17.56
N LEU A 19 1.12 -14.23 17.44
CA LEU A 19 -0.24 -14.58 17.86
C LEU A 19 -0.96 -15.50 16.88
N TYR A 20 -0.75 -15.29 15.58
CA TYR A 20 -1.59 -15.86 14.53
C TYR A 20 -0.81 -16.63 13.46
N GLY A 21 0.51 -16.75 13.59
CA GLY A 21 1.33 -17.53 12.68
C GLY A 21 1.51 -16.93 11.28
N THR A 22 1.29 -15.62 11.12
CA THR A 22 1.59 -14.94 9.85
C THR A 22 3.06 -15.12 9.48
N THR A 23 3.34 -15.42 8.22
CA THR A 23 4.69 -15.62 7.71
C THR A 23 5.08 -14.47 6.78
N ARG A 24 6.37 -14.41 6.43
CA ARG A 24 6.88 -13.46 5.43
C ARG A 24 6.23 -13.69 4.07
N GLU A 25 5.99 -14.92 3.67
CA GLU A 25 5.36 -15.27 2.40
C GLU A 25 3.92 -14.75 2.33
N HIS A 26 3.17 -14.76 3.44
CA HIS A 26 1.84 -14.15 3.49
C HIS A 26 1.88 -12.63 3.22
N LEU A 27 2.89 -11.93 3.75
CA LEU A 27 3.12 -10.51 3.46
C LEU A 27 3.56 -10.30 2.01
N GLY A 28 4.44 -11.16 1.50
CA GLY A 28 4.94 -11.12 0.12
C GLY A 28 3.84 -11.17 -0.94
N TRP A 29 2.76 -11.92 -0.69
CA TRP A 29 1.61 -11.95 -1.60
C TRP A 29 0.94 -10.58 -1.78
N LEU A 30 0.91 -9.75 -0.74
CA LEU A 30 0.41 -8.37 -0.84
C LEU A 30 1.30 -7.53 -1.76
N ALA A 31 2.63 -7.63 -1.58
CA ALA A 31 3.60 -6.88 -2.37
C ALA A 31 3.58 -7.31 -3.85
N ILE A 32 3.54 -8.62 -4.13
CA ILE A 32 3.47 -9.18 -5.49
C ILE A 32 2.17 -8.80 -6.19
N ASN A 33 1.02 -8.91 -5.50
CA ASN A 33 -0.26 -8.52 -6.09
C ASN A 33 -0.31 -7.01 -6.37
N SER A 34 0.21 -6.20 -5.45
CA SER A 34 0.35 -4.75 -5.67
C SER A 34 1.24 -4.45 -6.88
N ARG A 35 2.36 -5.16 -7.04
CA ARG A 35 3.24 -5.00 -8.21
C ARG A 35 2.56 -5.39 -9.51
N ARG A 36 1.80 -6.50 -9.51
CA ARG A 36 1.03 -6.94 -10.67
C ARG A 36 0.02 -5.87 -11.11
N ASN A 37 -0.69 -5.26 -10.18
CA ASN A 37 -1.63 -4.18 -10.49
C ASN A 37 -0.90 -2.91 -10.94
N ALA A 38 0.24 -2.59 -10.33
CA ALA A 38 1.08 -1.46 -10.73
C ALA A 38 1.59 -1.58 -12.18
N ALA A 39 1.91 -2.79 -12.66
CA ALA A 39 2.32 -3.02 -14.04
C ALA A 39 1.27 -2.55 -15.07
N LEU A 40 -0.02 -2.61 -14.70
CA LEU A 40 -1.16 -2.16 -15.53
C LEU A 40 -1.38 -0.64 -15.47
N ASN A 41 -0.75 0.07 -14.54
CA ASN A 41 -0.87 1.51 -14.38
C ASN A 41 0.37 2.22 -14.96
N PRO A 42 0.25 3.00 -16.05
CA PRO A 42 1.38 3.71 -16.63
C PRO A 42 1.99 4.77 -15.70
N LEU A 43 1.26 5.23 -14.67
CA LEU A 43 1.71 6.22 -13.70
C LEU A 43 2.45 5.59 -12.50
N ALA A 44 2.47 4.27 -12.36
CA ALA A 44 3.11 3.62 -11.23
C ALA A 44 4.66 3.67 -11.37
N VAL A 45 5.33 3.90 -10.24
CA VAL A 45 6.80 3.99 -10.20
C VAL A 45 7.48 2.64 -10.40
N TYR A 46 6.96 1.57 -9.78
CA TYR A 46 7.47 0.22 -9.95
C TYR A 46 6.50 -0.63 -10.76
N ARG A 47 6.92 -1.02 -11.96
CA ARG A 47 6.09 -1.77 -12.92
C ARG A 47 6.67 -3.13 -13.30
N ASP A 48 7.96 -3.35 -13.07
CA ASP A 48 8.60 -4.62 -13.36
C ASP A 48 8.05 -5.73 -12.46
N PRO A 49 7.81 -6.95 -12.99
CA PRO A 49 7.32 -8.06 -12.20
C PRO A 49 8.26 -8.38 -11.03
N MET A 50 7.69 -8.95 -9.96
CA MET A 50 8.43 -9.33 -8.76
C MET A 50 7.95 -10.70 -8.32
N SER A 51 8.89 -11.62 -8.10
CA SER A 51 8.62 -12.96 -7.57
C SER A 51 8.65 -12.99 -6.04
N MET A 52 8.27 -14.13 -5.45
CA MET A 52 8.40 -14.34 -4.00
C MET A 52 9.87 -14.36 -3.57
N ASP A 53 10.75 -14.95 -4.38
CA ASP A 53 12.18 -15.01 -4.07
C ASP A 53 12.79 -13.60 -4.06
N ASP A 54 12.40 -12.74 -5.02
CA ASP A 54 12.81 -11.33 -5.04
C ASP A 54 12.35 -10.60 -3.77
N TYR A 55 11.11 -10.87 -3.32
CA TYR A 55 10.55 -10.28 -2.11
C TYR A 55 11.27 -10.75 -0.83
N LEU A 56 11.53 -12.05 -0.71
CA LEU A 56 12.21 -12.61 0.47
C LEU A 56 13.68 -12.21 0.53
N ALA A 57 14.32 -12.00 -0.62
CA ALA A 57 15.69 -11.50 -0.73
C ALA A 57 15.82 -9.98 -0.49
N ALA A 58 14.71 -9.26 -0.36
CA ALA A 58 14.72 -7.81 -0.23
C ALA A 58 15.43 -7.33 1.05
N ARG A 59 16.23 -6.27 0.90
CA ARG A 59 17.01 -5.65 1.99
C ARG A 59 16.14 -5.41 3.23
N PRO A 60 16.54 -5.88 4.43
CA PRO A 60 15.83 -5.58 5.67
C PRO A 60 15.75 -4.07 5.95
N VAL A 61 14.64 -3.62 6.52
CA VAL A 61 14.45 -2.23 6.98
C VAL A 61 14.22 -2.21 8.49
N SER A 62 13.23 -2.95 8.98
CA SER A 62 12.93 -3.08 10.40
C SER A 62 12.25 -4.43 10.63
N THR A 63 12.99 -5.40 11.18
CA THR A 63 12.53 -6.79 11.26
C THR A 63 11.15 -6.89 11.95
N PRO A 64 10.15 -7.54 11.32
CA PRO A 64 10.24 -8.47 10.19
C PRO A 64 10.06 -7.85 8.79
N LEU A 65 10.00 -6.53 8.64
CA LEU A 65 9.74 -5.85 7.37
C LEU A 65 11.04 -5.57 6.58
N SER A 66 10.97 -5.77 5.26
CA SER A 66 12.00 -5.48 4.27
C SER A 66 11.59 -4.32 3.35
N LEU A 67 12.47 -3.95 2.41
CA LEU A 67 12.29 -2.83 1.49
C LEU A 67 10.94 -2.83 0.77
N PHE A 68 10.48 -3.98 0.28
CA PHE A 68 9.22 -4.07 -0.47
C PHE A 68 7.96 -4.16 0.39
N ASP A 69 8.11 -4.14 1.72
CA ASP A 69 7.00 -3.93 2.66
C ASP A 69 6.74 -2.44 2.94
N CYS A 70 7.65 -1.57 2.49
CA CYS A 70 7.57 -0.12 2.66
C CYS A 70 7.10 0.54 1.37
N ASP A 71 6.36 1.63 1.49
CA ASP A 71 5.97 2.45 0.35
C ASP A 71 7.21 3.07 -0.32
N ALA A 72 7.08 3.34 -1.62
CA ALA A 72 8.09 4.06 -2.37
C ALA A 72 7.97 5.56 -2.06
N PRO A 73 9.08 6.27 -1.79
CA PRO A 73 9.07 7.73 -1.78
C PRO A 73 8.69 8.24 -3.17
N ILE A 74 7.57 8.97 -3.25
CA ILE A 74 7.01 9.49 -4.51
C ILE A 74 6.66 10.97 -4.33
N ASP A 75 7.11 11.80 -5.26
CA ASP A 75 6.60 13.16 -5.42
C ASP A 75 5.42 13.14 -6.42
N GLY A 76 4.20 13.38 -5.92
CA GLY A 76 2.98 13.33 -6.73
C GLY A 76 1.83 14.12 -6.11
N SER A 77 0.79 14.40 -6.91
CA SER A 77 -0.43 15.09 -6.45
C SER A 77 -1.69 14.51 -7.09
N VAL A 78 -2.80 14.58 -6.36
CA VAL A 78 -4.14 14.18 -6.82
C VAL A 78 -5.12 15.24 -6.31
N ALA A 79 -6.10 15.62 -7.15
CA ALA A 79 -7.17 16.55 -6.77
C ALA A 79 -8.53 15.89 -6.97
N LEU A 80 -9.45 16.13 -6.04
CA LEU A 80 -10.85 15.68 -6.09
C LEU A 80 -11.75 16.90 -5.95
N VAL A 81 -12.77 17.02 -6.80
CA VAL A 81 -13.82 18.03 -6.68
C VAL A 81 -15.03 17.37 -6.04
N VAL A 82 -15.44 17.88 -4.88
CA VAL A 82 -16.58 17.37 -4.12
C VAL A 82 -17.70 18.40 -4.13
N SER A 83 -18.92 17.97 -4.39
CA SER A 83 -20.13 18.79 -4.40
C SER A 83 -21.24 18.13 -3.58
N HIS A 84 -22.33 18.86 -3.35
CA HIS A 84 -23.56 18.25 -2.83
C HIS A 84 -24.11 17.25 -3.85
N ARG A 85 -24.74 16.16 -3.37
CA ARG A 85 -25.30 15.09 -4.24
C ARG A 85 -26.27 15.59 -5.31
N ASP A 86 -26.93 16.72 -5.07
CA ASP A 86 -27.90 17.29 -6.02
C ASP A 86 -27.24 17.80 -7.31
N PHE A 87 -25.92 18.03 -7.31
CA PHE A 87 -25.13 18.37 -8.50
C PHE A 87 -24.62 17.14 -9.26
N ALA A 88 -24.92 15.91 -8.81
CA ALA A 88 -24.52 14.69 -9.51
C ALA A 88 -25.00 14.64 -10.99
N PRO A 89 -26.20 15.12 -11.37
CA PRO A 89 -26.63 15.15 -12.78
C PRO A 89 -25.74 16.02 -13.69
N ASP A 90 -25.03 17.01 -13.12
CA ASP A 90 -24.12 17.89 -13.86
C ASP A 90 -22.73 17.26 -14.06
N CYS A 91 -22.45 16.12 -13.40
CA CYS A 91 -21.19 15.39 -13.52
C CYS A 91 -21.35 14.22 -14.50
N PRO A 92 -20.46 14.05 -15.50
CA PRO A 92 -20.54 12.90 -16.42
C PRO A 92 -20.37 11.53 -15.75
N HIS A 93 -19.59 11.48 -14.66
CA HIS A 93 -19.25 10.25 -13.93
C HIS A 93 -19.26 10.48 -12.41
N PRO A 94 -20.44 10.68 -11.79
CA PRO A 94 -20.53 10.96 -10.37
C PRO A 94 -20.20 9.70 -9.54
N VAL A 95 -19.47 9.89 -8.44
CA VAL A 95 -19.22 8.86 -7.42
C VAL A 95 -19.84 9.34 -6.10
N ALA A 96 -20.78 8.57 -5.56
CA ALA A 96 -21.42 8.90 -4.29
C ALA A 96 -20.51 8.57 -3.10
N VAL A 97 -20.43 9.50 -2.14
CA VAL A 97 -19.77 9.29 -0.85
C VAL A 97 -20.85 9.07 0.20
N GLU A 98 -21.05 7.80 0.58
CA GLU A 98 -22.11 7.41 1.54
C GLU A 98 -21.78 7.81 2.98
N ALA A 99 -20.50 7.80 3.35
CA ALA A 99 -20.02 8.20 4.66
C ALA A 99 -18.56 8.66 4.59
N ILE A 100 -18.20 9.57 5.49
CA ILE A 100 -16.82 9.95 5.77
C ILE A 100 -16.64 10.00 7.28
N GLY A 101 -15.55 9.42 7.76
CA GLY A 101 -15.15 9.42 9.17
C GLY A 101 -13.68 9.80 9.27
N GLY A 102 -13.34 10.53 10.33
CA GLY A 102 -11.98 10.93 10.69
C GLY A 102 -11.66 10.58 12.13
#